data_AF-W2X2V7-F1
#
_entry.id   AF-W2X2V7-F1
#
_cell.length_a   1.000
_cell.length_b   1.000
_cell.length_c   1.000
_cell.angle_alpha   90.00
_cell.angle_beta   90.00
_cell.angle_gamma   90.00
#
_symmetry.space_group_name_H-M   'P 1'
#
loop_
_entity.id
_entity.type
_entity.pdbx_description
1 polymer ?
#
loop_
_entity_poly.entity_id
_entity_poly.type
_entity_poly.pdbx_seq_one_letter_code
_entity_poly.pdbx_strand_id
1 'polypeptide(L)'
;MPARRKSVELSIKKQALDWIATEGGGVPSRAEAHFRQRGWRISAACFREWWRKRDEILAAAASRRRLEGGGRRPVLGELEDTLVDMIYDLRISKEKVTREWIAAQARELFHSSRTEKEAEEHPIR
;
A
#
# COMPACT_ATOMS: atom_id res chain seq x y z
N MET A 1 8.37 22.97 -6.70
CA MET A 1 8.23 21.62 -6.08
C MET A 1 6.74 21.30 -5.94
N PRO A 2 6.20 20.25 -6.57
CA PRO A 2 4.80 19.86 -6.34
C PRO A 2 4.61 19.46 -4.88
N ALA A 3 3.49 19.87 -4.28
CA ALA A 3 3.16 19.56 -2.89
C ALA A 3 3.19 18.03 -2.66
N ARG A 4 3.92 17.58 -1.62
CA ARG A 4 3.95 16.16 -1.25
C ARG A 4 2.53 15.70 -0.95
N ARG A 5 2.03 14.73 -1.73
CA ARG A 5 0.75 14.06 -1.47
C ARG A 5 0.85 13.37 -0.10
N LYS A 6 0.00 13.76 0.86
CA LYS A 6 -0.12 13.04 2.13
C LYS A 6 -0.82 11.71 1.85
N SER A 7 -0.19 10.60 2.19
CA SER A 7 -0.83 9.29 2.09
C SER A 7 -1.94 9.21 3.13
N VAL A 8 -3.16 8.94 2.69
CA VAL A 8 -4.29 8.67 3.58
C VAL A 8 -4.40 7.17 3.79
N GLU A 9 -4.48 6.75 5.06
CA GLU A 9 -4.61 5.35 5.46
C GLU A 9 -5.92 4.73 4.96
N LEU A 10 -5.91 3.42 4.73
CA LEU A 10 -7.11 2.69 4.28
C LEU A 10 -8.23 2.71 5.32
N SER A 11 -7.91 2.71 6.62
CA SER A 11 -8.86 2.88 7.72
C SER A 11 -9.69 4.16 7.58
N ILE A 12 -9.03 5.28 7.31
CA ILE A 12 -9.65 6.60 7.10
C ILE A 12 -10.58 6.57 5.89
N LYS A 13 -10.14 5.93 4.78
CA LYS A 13 -10.98 5.78 3.59
C LYS A 13 -12.22 4.94 3.88
N LYS A 14 -12.07 3.81 4.58
CA LYS A 14 -13.19 2.94 4.97
C LYS A 14 -14.19 3.67 5.86
N GLN A 15 -13.73 4.39 6.87
CA GLN A 15 -14.59 5.21 7.73
C GLN A 15 -15.35 6.27 6.93
N ALA A 16 -14.70 6.90 5.95
CA ALA A 16 -15.38 7.85 5.08
C ALA A 16 -16.44 7.19 4.20
N LEU A 17 -16.15 6.03 3.62
CA LEU A 17 -17.10 5.29 2.78
C LEU A 17 -18.31 4.80 3.58
N ASP A 18 -18.08 4.27 4.78
CA ASP A 18 -19.13 3.83 5.69
C ASP A 18 -20.07 4.99 6.06
N TRP A 19 -19.48 6.13 6.44
CA TRP A 19 -20.26 7.34 6.72
C TRP A 19 -21.04 7.84 5.49
N ILE A 20 -20.43 7.84 4.30
CA ILE A 20 -21.13 8.23 3.07
C ILE A 20 -22.33 7.31 2.80
N ALA A 21 -22.18 6.00 3.05
CA ALA A 21 -23.23 5.01 2.81
C ALA A 21 -24.40 5.11 3.81
N THR A 22 -24.12 5.39 5.09
CA THR A 22 -25.12 5.36 6.17
C THR A 22 -25.71 6.75 6.45
N GLU A 23 -24.88 7.71 6.86
CA GLU A 23 -25.30 9.06 7.26
C GLU A 23 -25.31 10.05 6.07
N GLY A 24 -24.40 9.87 5.11
CA GLY A 24 -24.22 10.77 3.97
C GLY A 24 -25.25 10.61 2.86
N GLY A 25 -26.12 9.60 2.95
CA GLY A 25 -27.15 9.30 1.94
C GLY A 25 -26.57 8.93 0.57
N GLY A 26 -25.38 8.36 0.53
CA GLY A 26 -24.68 7.99 -0.70
C GLY A 26 -24.07 9.17 -1.48
N VAL A 27 -24.01 10.38 -0.89
CA VAL A 27 -23.50 11.59 -1.57
C VAL A 27 -22.07 11.92 -1.10
N PRO A 28 -21.02 11.62 -1.89
CA PRO A 28 -19.63 11.76 -1.42
C PRO A 28 -19.20 13.20 -1.13
N SER A 29 -19.78 14.18 -1.81
CA SER A 29 -19.47 15.59 -1.60
C SER A 29 -19.84 16.10 -0.21
N ARG A 30 -20.79 15.45 0.49
CA ARG A 30 -21.16 15.82 1.86
C ARG A 30 -20.08 15.46 2.89
N ALA A 31 -19.25 14.45 2.57
CA ALA A 31 -18.19 13.98 3.46
C ALA A 31 -17.14 15.06 3.73
N GLU A 32 -16.87 15.96 2.78
CA GLU A 32 -15.90 17.04 2.97
C GLU A 32 -16.29 17.94 4.14
N ALA A 33 -17.54 18.42 4.21
CA ALA A 33 -17.99 19.28 5.30
C ALA A 33 -17.92 18.56 6.65
N HIS A 34 -18.37 17.30 6.71
CA HIS A 34 -18.37 16.49 7.93
C HIS A 34 -16.96 16.20 8.46
N PHE A 35 -16.08 15.68 7.61
CA PHE A 35 -14.73 15.31 8.03
C PHE A 35 -13.83 16.52 8.23
N ARG A 36 -14.12 17.66 7.60
CA ARG A 36 -13.45 18.93 7.91
C ARG A 36 -13.71 19.39 9.34
N GLN A 37 -14.92 19.20 9.87
CA GLN A 37 -15.22 19.48 11.29
C GLN A 37 -14.45 18.55 12.24
N ARG A 38 -14.16 17.32 11.80
CA ARG A 38 -13.29 16.35 12.50
C ARG A 38 -11.79 16.57 12.28
N GLY A 39 -11.40 17.69 11.66
CA GLY A 39 -10.01 18.07 11.43
C GLY A 39 -9.34 17.45 10.20
N TRP A 40 -10.06 16.67 9.39
CA TRP A 40 -9.50 16.09 8.17
C TRP A 40 -9.56 17.10 7.01
N ARG A 41 -8.40 17.40 6.42
CA ARG A 41 -8.31 18.28 5.23
C ARG A 41 -8.27 17.45 3.95
N ILE A 42 -9.39 16.83 3.60
CA ILE A 42 -9.58 16.03 2.39
C ILE A 42 -10.67 16.69 1.54
N SER A 43 -10.42 16.88 0.24
CA SER A 43 -11.38 17.54 -0.65
C SER A 43 -12.49 16.58 -1.12
N ALA A 44 -13.65 17.12 -1.51
CA ALA A 44 -14.75 16.35 -2.11
C ALA A 44 -14.32 15.54 -3.33
N ALA A 45 -13.31 16.00 -4.08
CA ALA A 45 -12.78 15.27 -5.23
C ALA A 45 -12.18 13.91 -4.79
N CYS A 46 -11.45 13.86 -3.68
CA CYS A 46 -10.91 12.62 -3.13
C CYS A 46 -12.03 11.68 -2.66
N PHE A 47 -13.05 12.20 -1.97
CA PHE A 47 -14.19 11.38 -1.53
C PHE A 47 -14.96 10.79 -2.72
N ARG A 48 -15.17 11.56 -3.80
CA ARG A 48 -15.79 11.04 -5.04
C ARG A 48 -14.92 9.99 -5.72
N GLU A 49 -13.60 10.11 -5.68
CA GLU A 49 -12.71 9.08 -6.19
C GLU A 49 -12.81 7.80 -5.38
N TRP A 50 -12.77 7.90 -4.05
CA TRP A 50 -12.90 6.73 -3.17
C TRP A 50 -14.26 6.07 -3.32
N TRP A 51 -15.33 6.85 -3.48
CA TRP A 51 -16.67 6.31 -3.69
C TRP A 51 -16.81 5.53 -5.01
N ARG A 52 -16.11 5.96 -6.07
CA ARG A 52 -16.04 5.22 -7.33
C ARG A 52 -15.30 3.89 -7.18
N LYS A 53 -14.26 3.86 -6.35
CA LYS A 53 -13.44 2.67 -6.05
C LYS A 53 -13.85 1.98 -4.73
N ARG A 54 -15.08 2.18 -4.27
CA ARG A 54 -15.49 1.81 -2.91
C ARG A 54 -15.39 0.31 -2.67
N ASP A 55 -15.76 -0.50 -3.66
CA ASP A 55 -15.75 -1.96 -3.55
C ASP A 55 -14.31 -2.47 -3.37
N GLU A 56 -13.36 -1.94 -4.15
CA GLU A 56 -11.92 -2.23 -4.00
C GLU A 56 -11.38 -1.80 -2.62
N ILE A 57 -11.77 -0.61 -2.14
CA ILE A 57 -11.32 -0.08 -0.85
C ILE A 57 -11.88 -0.91 0.32
N LEU A 58 -13.14 -1.33 0.23
CA LEU A 58 -13.80 -2.13 1.27
C LEU A 58 -13.26 -3.57 1.30
N ALA A 59 -13.05 -4.17 0.13
CA ALA A 59 -12.50 -5.53 -0.03
C ALA A 59 -11.04 -5.65 0.40
N ALA A 60 -10.25 -4.56 0.33
CA ALA A 60 -8.85 -4.58 0.77
C ALA A 60 -8.72 -4.94 2.26
N ALA A 61 -7.82 -5.86 2.58
CA ALA A 61 -7.55 -6.25 3.98
C ALA A 61 -7.19 -5.04 4.86
N ALA A 62 -7.75 -4.97 6.07
CA ALA A 62 -7.58 -3.83 6.98
C ALA A 62 -6.12 -3.60 7.42
N SER A 63 -5.27 -4.63 7.37
CA SER A 63 -3.83 -4.56 7.65
C SER A 63 -3.01 -3.88 6.55
N ARG A 64 -3.57 -3.74 5.33
CA ARG A 64 -2.85 -3.21 4.17
C ARG A 64 -2.97 -1.68 4.16
N ARG A 65 -1.85 -0.97 3.95
CA ARG A 65 -1.85 0.52 3.88
C ARG A 65 -2.25 1.07 2.51
N ARG A 66 -2.24 0.26 1.44
CA ARG A 66 -2.47 0.68 0.05
C ARG A 66 -3.27 -0.38 -0.73
N LEU A 67 -4.03 0.07 -1.73
CA LEU A 67 -4.63 -0.80 -2.75
C LEU A 67 -3.53 -1.33 -3.68
N GLU A 68 -3.73 -2.53 -4.23
CA GLU A 68 -2.90 -3.06 -5.32
C GLU A 68 -2.92 -2.09 -6.52
N GLY A 69 -1.77 -1.91 -7.17
CA GLY A 69 -1.62 -0.99 -8.30
C GLY A 69 -1.64 0.51 -7.95
N GLY A 70 -1.95 0.89 -6.71
CA GLY A 70 -1.93 2.30 -6.26
C GLY A 70 -0.54 2.88 -5.95
N GLY A 71 0.51 2.06 -6.09
CA GLY A 71 1.91 2.41 -5.87
C GLY A 71 2.72 2.53 -7.16
N ARG A 72 4.02 2.75 -7.03
CA ARG A 72 4.95 2.54 -8.15
C ARG A 72 4.84 1.06 -8.54
N ARG A 73 4.72 0.77 -9.84
CA ARG A 73 4.78 -0.60 -10.35
C ARG A 73 6.07 -1.24 -9.82
N PRO A 74 6.01 -2.45 -9.22
CA PRO A 74 7.19 -3.15 -8.77
C PRO A 74 8.19 -3.25 -9.91
N VAL A 75 9.46 -3.02 -9.62
CA VAL A 75 10.54 -3.22 -10.59
C VAL A 75 10.83 -4.72 -10.69
N LEU A 76 10.76 -5.42 -9.56
CA LEU A 76 10.97 -6.86 -9.44
C LEU A 76 9.95 -7.43 -8.44
N GLY A 77 8.71 -7.65 -8.89
CA GLY A 77 7.55 -7.96 -8.03
C GLY A 77 7.80 -9.04 -6.98
N GLU A 78 8.18 -10.24 -7.42
CA GLU A 78 8.40 -11.39 -6.53
C GLU A 78 9.52 -11.13 -5.50
N LEU A 79 10.60 -10.47 -5.92
CA LEU A 79 11.71 -10.10 -5.03
C LEU A 79 11.30 -9.05 -4.00
N GLU A 80 10.49 -8.07 -4.42
CA GLU A 80 9.93 -7.06 -3.53
C GLU A 80 8.97 -7.68 -2.50
N ASP A 81 8.18 -8.68 -2.90
CA ASP A 81 7.27 -9.42 -2.00
C ASP A 81 8.05 -10.25 -0.97
N THR A 82 9.05 -11.03 -1.40
CA THR A 82 9.94 -11.79 -0.50
C THR A 82 10.64 -10.88 0.51
N LEU A 83 11.17 -9.73 0.06
CA LEU A 83 11.81 -8.76 0.95
C LEU A 83 10.82 -8.18 1.97
N VAL A 84 9.57 -7.97 1.56
CA VAL A 84 8.50 -7.48 2.45
C VAL A 84 8.17 -8.50 3.52
N ASP A 85 8.08 -9.78 3.17
CA ASP A 85 7.82 -10.87 4.13
C ASP A 85 8.95 -10.98 5.17
N MET A 86 10.22 -10.94 4.75
CA MET A 86 11.36 -10.91 5.68
C MET A 86 11.30 -9.72 6.65
N ILE A 87 10.89 -8.54 6.17
CA ILE A 87 10.72 -7.35 7.02
C ILE A 87 9.61 -7.57 8.04
N TYR A 88 8.51 -8.25 7.66
CA TYR A 88 7.42 -8.56 8.58
C TYR A 88 7.87 -9.53 9.67
N ASP A 89 8.54 -10.62 9.32
CA ASP A 89 9.01 -11.62 10.28
C ASP A 89 9.93 -11.01 11.33
N LEU A 90 10.92 -10.21 10.89
CA LEU A 90 11.82 -9.51 11.80
C LEU A 90 11.09 -8.53 12.72
N ARG A 91 10.09 -7.82 12.21
CA ARG A 91 9.28 -6.89 13.02
C ARG A 91 8.38 -7.61 14.01
N ILE A 92 7.83 -8.76 13.64
CA ILE A 92 7.04 -9.62 14.54
C ILE A 92 7.94 -10.10 15.69
N SER A 93 9.18 -10.49 15.37
CA SER A 93 10.22 -10.83 16.35
C SER A 93 10.79 -9.63 17.13
N LYS A 94 10.25 -8.42 16.90
CA LYS A 94 10.71 -7.15 17.51
C LYS A 94 12.18 -6.81 17.22
N GLU A 95 12.73 -7.33 16.14
CA GLU A 95 14.07 -7.02 15.69
C GLU A 95 14.13 -5.70 14.94
N LYS A 96 15.27 -5.01 15.06
CA LYS A 96 15.46 -3.69 14.45
C LYS A 96 15.76 -3.84 12.96
N VAL A 97 14.76 -3.52 12.14
CA VAL A 97 14.93 -3.43 10.68
C VAL A 97 15.38 -2.03 10.28
N THR A 98 16.65 -1.87 9.92
CA THR A 98 17.20 -0.58 9.44
C THR A 98 17.10 -0.43 7.93
N ARG A 99 17.28 0.79 7.41
CA ARG A 99 17.28 1.03 5.95
C ARG A 99 18.48 0.37 5.28
N GLU A 100 19.61 0.36 5.97
CA GLU A 100 20.85 -0.26 5.53
C GLU A 100 20.68 -1.78 5.41
N TRP A 101 20.00 -2.40 6.38
CA TRP A 101 19.67 -3.83 6.34
C TRP A 101 18.75 -4.16 5.15
N ILE A 102 17.69 -3.38 4.94
CA ILE A 102 16.78 -3.57 3.80
C ILE A 102 17.54 -3.48 2.48
N ALA A 103 18.46 -2.52 2.34
CA ALA A 103 19.25 -2.36 1.13
C ALA A 103 20.24 -3.52 0.91
N ALA A 104 20.85 -4.04 1.97
CA ALA A 104 21.73 -5.21 1.89
C ALA A 104 20.95 -6.45 1.46
N GLN A 105 19.80 -6.71 2.11
CA GLN A 105 18.97 -7.88 1.80
C GLN A 105 18.39 -7.83 0.38
N ALA A 106 17.98 -6.65 -0.08
CA ALA A 106 17.49 -6.47 -1.45
C ALA A 106 18.57 -6.79 -2.50
N ARG A 107 19.83 -6.41 -2.23
CA ARG A 107 20.97 -6.73 -3.12
C ARG A 107 21.25 -8.22 -3.12
N GLU A 108 21.28 -8.85 -1.95
CA GLU A 108 21.52 -10.29 -1.82
C GLU A 108 20.46 -11.10 -2.58
N LEU A 109 19.17 -10.82 -2.33
CA LEU A 109 18.07 -11.45 -3.04
C LEU A 109 18.17 -11.27 -4.57
N PHE A 110 18.54 -10.07 -5.02
CA PHE A 110 18.77 -9.81 -6.44
C PHE A 110 19.91 -10.66 -7.02
N HIS A 111 21.04 -10.78 -6.31
CA HIS A 111 22.17 -11.59 -6.75
C HIS A 111 21.83 -13.09 -6.78
N SER A 112 21.16 -13.61 -5.74
CA SER A 112 20.74 -15.03 -5.68
C SER A 112 19.75 -15.39 -6.79
N SER A 113 18.78 -14.51 -7.07
CA SER A 113 17.82 -14.72 -8.17
C SER A 113 18.46 -14.72 -9.56
N ARG A 114 19.65 -14.12 -9.70
CA ARG A 114 20.40 -14.09 -10.95
C ARG A 114 21.25 -15.36 -11.13
N THR A 115 21.82 -15.87 -10.04
CA THR A 115 22.57 -17.14 -10.05
C THR A 115 21.68 -18.35 -10.28
N GLU A 116 20.42 -18.33 -9.84
CA GLU A 116 19.45 -19.40 -10.13
C GLU A 116 19.08 -19.46 -11.62
N LYS A 117 18.95 -18.31 -12.29
CA LYS A 117 18.69 -18.24 -13.74
C LYS A 117 19.87 -18.69 -14.59
N GLU A 118 21.10 -18.42 -14.16
CA GLU A 118 22.30 -18.92 -14.83
C GLU A 118 22.51 -20.43 -14.59
N ALA A 119 21.96 -21.00 -13.51
CA ALA A 119 22.02 -22.43 -13.23
C ALA A 119 20.97 -23.26 -14.01
N GLU A 120 19.81 -22.70 -14.34
CA GLU A 120 18.78 -23.38 -15.15
C GLU A 120 19.14 -23.50 -16.65
N GLU A 121 20.00 -22.62 -17.19
CA GLU A 121 20.42 -22.65 -18.60
C GLU A 121 21.46 -23.73 -18.94
N HIS A 122 21.91 -24.52 -17.96
CA HIS A 122 22.87 -25.61 -18.19
C HIS A 122 22.48 -26.94 -17.55
N PRO A 123 21.54 -27.70 -18.12
CA PRO A 123 21.61 -29.15 -18.07
C PRO A 123 22.51 -29.61 -19.23
N ILE A 124 23.84 -29.58 -19.02
CA ILE A 124 24.77 -30.33 -19.89
C ILE A 124 24.76 -31.79 -19.42
N ARG A 125 23.89 -32.61 -20.02
CA ARG A 125 24.24 -33.77 -20.85
C ARG A 125 23.01 -34.54 -21.32
#